data_AF-A0A8T3M9W2-F1
#
_entry.id   AF-A0A8T3M9W2-F1
#
_cell.length_a   1.000
_cell.length_b   1.000
_cell.length_c   1.000
_cell.angle_alpha   90.00
_cell.angle_beta   90.00
_cell.angle_gamma   90.00
#
_symmetry.space_group_name_H-M   'P 1'
#
loop_
_entity.id
_entity.type
_entity.pdbx_description
1 polymer ?
#
loop_
_entity_poly.entity_id
_entity_poly.type
_entity_poly.pdbx_seq_one_letter_code
_entity_poly.pdbx_strand_id
1 'polypeptide(L)'
;MPLDFLKRRGDGKVDAPAAHAAGLPDEVVAQEFQLKLYYAGKSSEGVRMRAGPNAMADLPSMLAGVTGSEIEVVEPLPIELSQATPVIARPSEAMQWLNAHHVHSPVTRHALVVLESLDAIDLAFDTFVCALLDGEVGTRPATRSTTRSWAASPRTGTRRPAT
;
A
#
# COMPACT_ATOMS: atom_id res chain seq x y z
N MET A 1 50.95 -47.54 14.97
CA MET A 1 50.88 -48.01 13.57
C MET A 1 50.52 -46.81 12.70
N PRO A 2 51.03 -46.66 11.46
CA PRO A 2 52.41 -46.66 10.91
C PRO A 2 52.65 -45.31 10.16
N LEU A 3 53.64 -45.15 9.26
CA LEU A 3 53.50 -44.52 7.90
C LEU A 3 54.86 -44.58 7.13
N ASP A 4 55.21 -45.77 6.60
CA ASP A 4 56.37 -46.05 5.74
C ASP A 4 56.10 -45.75 4.25
N PHE A 5 55.82 -44.50 3.87
CA PHE A 5 55.52 -44.19 2.45
C PHE A 5 56.21 -42.95 1.88
N LEU A 6 57.04 -42.27 2.66
CA LEU A 6 57.93 -41.25 2.08
C LEU A 6 59.15 -41.93 1.45
N LYS A 7 59.02 -42.37 0.20
CA LYS A 7 60.01 -42.21 -0.90
C LYS A 7 59.67 -43.13 -2.08
N ARG A 8 59.06 -42.55 -3.12
CA ARG A 8 59.49 -42.85 -4.50
C ARG A 8 59.18 -41.67 -5.42
N ARG A 9 60.25 -41.02 -5.87
CA ARG A 9 60.27 -40.15 -7.05
C ARG A 9 60.13 -41.05 -8.27
N GLY A 10 59.15 -40.78 -9.13
CA GLY A 10 58.97 -41.42 -10.42
C GLY A 10 58.08 -40.53 -11.27
N ASP A 11 58.66 -39.94 -12.31
CA ASP A 11 57.99 -39.07 -13.26
C ASP A 11 56.81 -39.77 -13.93
N GLY A 12 55.63 -39.17 -13.81
CA GLY A 12 54.39 -39.67 -14.34
C GLY A 12 53.33 -38.58 -14.27
N LYS A 13 53.27 -37.78 -15.33
CA LYS A 13 52.20 -36.81 -15.63
C LYS A 13 50.83 -37.48 -15.40
N VAL A 14 49.94 -36.86 -14.62
CA VAL A 14 48.48 -36.75 -14.83
C VAL A 14 47.84 -36.04 -13.61
N ASP A 15 47.26 -34.89 -13.93
CA ASP A 15 46.14 -34.15 -13.32
C ASP A 15 46.20 -33.70 -11.85
N ALA A 16 46.52 -32.41 -11.69
CA ALA A 16 46.17 -31.63 -10.51
C ALA A 16 44.64 -31.65 -10.29
N PRO A 17 44.14 -31.76 -9.05
CA PRO A 17 42.73 -31.54 -8.79
C PRO A 17 42.37 -30.12 -9.20
N ALA A 18 41.43 -30.02 -10.12
CA ALA A 18 40.91 -28.78 -10.65
C ALA A 18 40.58 -27.82 -9.50
N ALA A 19 41.12 -26.61 -9.60
CA ALA A 19 40.70 -25.47 -8.82
C ALA A 19 39.17 -25.44 -8.78
N HIS A 20 38.61 -25.19 -7.59
CA HIS A 20 37.20 -24.88 -7.43
C HIS A 20 36.80 -23.85 -8.50
N ALA A 21 36.05 -24.31 -9.50
CA ALA A 21 35.28 -23.41 -10.34
C ALA A 21 34.32 -22.73 -9.37
N ALA A 22 34.67 -21.52 -8.96
CA ALA A 22 33.74 -20.58 -8.38
C ALA A 22 32.57 -20.52 -9.37
N GLY A 23 31.43 -21.10 -8.98
CA GLY A 23 30.21 -20.96 -9.75
C GLY A 23 30.02 -19.48 -10.02
N LEU A 24 29.98 -19.12 -11.30
CA LEU A 24 29.60 -17.79 -11.74
C LEU A 24 28.31 -17.43 -10.99
N PRO A 25 28.26 -16.29 -10.28
CA PRO A 25 27.05 -15.90 -9.56
C PRO A 25 25.90 -15.85 -10.56
N ASP A 26 24.76 -16.45 -10.18
CA ASP A 26 23.52 -16.41 -10.94
C ASP A 26 23.28 -15.01 -11.48
N GLU A 27 22.97 -14.91 -12.77
CA GLU A 27 22.67 -13.63 -13.42
C GLU A 27 21.53 -12.94 -12.66
N VAL A 28 21.87 -11.88 -11.93
CA VAL A 28 20.89 -11.08 -11.20
C VAL A 28 20.08 -10.32 -12.25
N VAL A 29 18.95 -10.91 -12.65
CA VAL A 29 17.96 -10.25 -13.50
C VAL A 29 17.36 -9.10 -12.69
N ALA A 30 17.88 -7.90 -12.91
CA ALA A 30 17.36 -6.69 -12.31
C ALA A 30 15.93 -6.47 -12.80
N GLN A 31 14.97 -6.70 -11.91
CA GLN A 31 13.56 -6.45 -12.19
C GLN A 31 13.26 -4.99 -11.85
N GLU A 32 13.07 -4.18 -12.88
CA GLU A 32 12.71 -2.77 -12.73
C GLU A 32 11.20 -2.63 -12.57
N PHE A 33 10.78 -2.02 -11.47
CA PHE A 33 9.38 -1.70 -11.20
C PHE A 33 9.25 -0.18 -11.03
N GLN A 34 8.39 0.45 -11.83
CA GLN A 34 8.11 1.88 -11.74
C GLN A 34 6.63 2.11 -11.43
N LEU A 35 6.37 3.00 -10.47
CA LEU A 35 5.04 3.45 -10.12
C LEU A 35 5.00 4.99 -10.15
N LYS A 36 4.06 5.57 -10.90
CA LYS A 36 3.82 7.02 -10.93
C LYS A 36 2.42 7.31 -10.42
N LEU A 37 2.34 7.88 -9.22
CA LEU A 37 1.08 8.28 -8.59
C LEU A 37 0.90 9.79 -8.79
N TYR A 38 -0.32 10.18 -9.16
CA TYR A 38 -0.71 11.59 -9.23
C TYR A 38 -1.81 11.83 -8.23
N TYR A 39 -1.52 12.68 -7.26
CA TYR A 39 -2.48 13.16 -6.28
C TYR A 39 -2.82 14.61 -6.58
N ALA A 40 -4.10 14.95 -6.44
CA ALA A 40 -4.58 16.31 -6.62
C ALA A 40 -5.50 16.64 -5.45
N GLY A 41 -5.13 17.66 -4.68
CA GLY A 41 -5.99 18.28 -3.68
C GLY A 41 -6.61 19.55 -4.23
N LYS A 42 -7.87 19.82 -3.90
CA LYS A 42 -8.49 21.13 -4.06
C LYS A 42 -8.96 21.58 -2.69
N SER A 43 -8.45 22.72 -2.23
CA SER A 43 -8.94 23.39 -1.03
C SER A 43 -9.82 24.57 -1.42
N SER A 44 -10.93 24.74 -0.70
CA SER A 44 -11.72 25.97 -0.71
C SER A 44 -11.40 26.79 0.54
N GLU A 45 -11.60 28.11 0.48
CA GLU A 45 -11.18 29.08 1.49
C GLU A 45 -11.53 28.67 2.94
N GLY A 46 -10.59 28.87 3.86
CA GLY A 46 -10.69 28.41 5.25
C GLY A 46 -11.79 29.13 6.04
N VAL A 47 -12.61 28.35 6.75
CA VAL A 47 -13.61 28.87 7.69
C VAL A 47 -12.91 29.20 9.01
N ARG A 48 -12.94 30.48 9.43
CA ARG A 48 -12.45 30.90 10.74
C ARG A 48 -13.49 30.56 11.81
N MET A 49 -13.23 29.54 12.60
CA MET A 49 -14.08 29.17 13.74
C MET A 49 -13.66 29.94 15.00
N ARG A 50 -14.61 30.28 15.86
CA ARG A 50 -14.28 30.82 17.19
C ARG A 50 -13.69 29.70 18.02
N ALA A 51 -12.43 29.86 18.45
CA ALA A 51 -11.80 28.92 19.36
C ALA A 51 -12.62 28.82 20.66
N GLY A 52 -13.01 27.60 21.02
CA GLY A 52 -13.82 27.30 22.20
C GLY A 52 -13.93 25.79 22.40
N PRO A 53 -14.38 25.33 23.58
CA PRO A 53 -14.48 23.91 23.91
C PRO A 53 -15.39 23.12 22.95
N ASN A 54 -16.27 23.80 22.23
CA ASN A 54 -17.18 23.20 21.25
C ASN A 54 -16.60 23.12 19.83
N ALA A 55 -15.44 23.73 19.53
CA ALA A 55 -14.89 23.76 18.18
C ALA A 55 -14.66 22.34 17.60
N MET A 56 -14.27 21.40 18.45
CA MET A 56 -14.10 19.99 18.08
C MET A 56 -15.43 19.27 17.80
N ALA A 57 -16.53 19.72 18.41
CA ALA A 57 -17.87 19.22 18.13
C ALA A 57 -18.47 19.85 16.86
N ASP A 58 -18.09 21.09 16.56
CA ASP A 58 -18.58 21.84 15.41
C ASP A 58 -17.92 21.39 14.09
N LEU A 59 -16.66 20.93 14.13
CA LEU A 59 -15.92 20.49 12.92
C LEU A 59 -16.65 19.38 12.14
N PRO A 60 -17.08 18.25 12.75
CA PRO A 60 -17.87 17.24 12.05
C PRO A 60 -19.18 17.77 11.48
N SER A 61 -19.80 18.74 12.15
CA SER A 61 -21.07 19.31 11.70
C SER A 61 -20.96 20.04 10.36
N MET A 62 -19.75 20.50 9.98
CA MET A 62 -19.50 21.12 8.68
C MET A 62 -19.65 20.15 7.51
N LEU A 63 -19.49 18.85 7.76
CA LEU A 63 -19.63 17.80 6.76
C LEU A 63 -21.02 17.14 6.79
N ALA A 64 -21.86 17.51 7.75
CA ALA A 64 -23.19 16.93 7.92
C ALA A 64 -24.07 17.17 6.68
N GLY A 65 -24.69 16.10 6.19
CA GLY A 65 -25.59 16.15 5.03
C GLY A 65 -24.90 16.17 3.67
N VAL A 66 -23.56 16.17 3.63
CA VAL A 66 -22.77 16.11 2.39
C VAL A 66 -22.11 14.74 2.21
N THR A 67 -21.86 14.00 3.29
CA THR A 67 -21.05 12.77 3.28
C THR A 67 -21.86 11.50 3.07
N GLY A 68 -21.27 10.52 2.37
CA GLY A 68 -21.80 9.18 2.17
C GLY A 68 -21.35 8.16 3.23
N SER A 69 -20.36 8.49 4.07
CA SER A 69 -19.89 7.64 5.17
C SER A 69 -19.96 8.33 6.54
N GLU A 70 -19.66 7.55 7.58
CA GLU A 70 -19.32 8.06 8.91
C GLU A 70 -18.17 9.08 8.83
N ILE A 71 -18.29 10.12 9.66
CA ILE A 71 -17.31 11.21 9.76
C ILE A 71 -16.33 10.84 10.86
N GLU A 72 -15.07 10.68 10.50
CA GLU A 72 -13.99 10.35 11.43
C GLU A 72 -13.20 11.60 11.79
N VAL A 73 -13.00 11.84 13.08
CA VAL A 73 -12.13 12.90 13.61
C VAL A 73 -10.79 12.27 13.96
N VAL A 74 -9.73 12.81 13.38
CA VAL A 74 -8.34 12.43 13.61
C VAL A 74 -7.71 13.51 14.47
N GLU A 75 -7.31 13.12 15.67
CA GLU A 75 -6.57 13.99 16.57
C GLU A 75 -5.08 14.03 16.19
N PRO A 76 -4.35 15.08 16.60
CA PRO A 76 -2.91 15.13 16.40
C PRO A 76 -2.20 13.90 16.95
N LEU A 77 -1.21 13.42 16.21
CA LEU A 77 -0.38 12.29 16.59
C LEU A 77 0.41 12.61 17.87
N PRO A 78 0.61 11.61 18.75
CA PRO A 78 1.58 11.72 19.83
C PRO A 78 2.96 12.12 19.29
N ILE A 79 3.71 12.90 20.07
CA ILE A 79 4.99 13.45 19.61
C ILE A 79 6.00 12.37 19.23
N GLU A 80 5.89 11.18 19.82
CA GLU A 80 6.70 10.00 19.53
C GLU A 80 6.46 9.45 18.11
N LEU A 81 5.28 9.71 17.57
CA LEU A 81 4.83 9.27 16.24
C LEU A 81 4.75 10.42 15.23
N SER A 82 5.07 11.66 15.64
CA SER A 82 5.02 12.86 14.79
C SER A 82 5.90 12.79 13.54
N GLN A 83 6.94 11.95 13.53
CA GLN A 83 7.84 11.76 12.40
C GLN A 83 7.41 10.64 11.45
N ALA A 84 6.27 9.99 11.73
CA ALA A 84 5.74 8.93 10.88
C ALA A 84 5.25 9.53 9.56
N THR A 85 5.89 9.15 8.46
CA THR A 85 5.59 9.68 7.11
C THR A 85 5.25 8.55 6.15
N PRO A 86 4.43 8.79 5.10
CA PRO A 86 3.93 7.75 4.21
C PRO A 86 4.99 7.35 3.15
N VAL A 87 6.22 7.06 3.59
CA VAL A 87 7.33 6.67 2.73
C VAL A 87 7.31 5.16 2.49
N ILE A 88 6.74 4.78 1.35
CA ILE A 88 6.63 3.38 0.91
C ILE A 88 7.95 2.77 0.40
N ALA A 89 9.00 3.59 0.22
CA ALA A 89 10.29 3.13 -0.29
C ALA A 89 11.12 2.34 0.74
N ARG A 90 10.90 2.56 2.05
CA ARG A 90 11.62 1.88 3.12
C ARG A 90 10.65 1.14 4.02
N PRO A 91 10.74 -0.20 4.14
CA PRO A 91 9.82 -0.99 4.94
C PRO A 91 9.69 -0.56 6.41
N SER A 92 10.79 -0.08 7.02
CA SER A 92 10.79 0.39 8.41
C SER A 92 9.96 1.66 8.61
N GLU A 93 10.05 2.61 7.68
CA GLU A 93 9.30 3.87 7.72
C GLU A 93 7.82 3.62 7.43
N ALA A 94 7.53 2.78 6.43
CA ALA A 94 6.18 2.34 6.12
C ALA A 94 5.52 1.64 7.33
N MET A 95 6.27 0.83 8.08
CA MET A 95 5.76 0.18 9.29
C MET A 95 5.47 1.19 10.41
N GLN A 96 6.31 2.21 10.57
CA GLN A 96 6.09 3.27 11.56
C GLN A 96 4.80 4.05 11.27
N TRP A 97 4.59 4.44 10.01
CA TRP A 97 3.36 5.10 9.57
C TRP A 97 2.14 4.21 9.74
N LEU A 98 2.24 2.93 9.37
CA LEU A 98 1.14 1.99 9.59
C LEU A 98 0.81 1.85 11.07
N ASN A 99 1.81 1.72 11.94
CA ASN A 99 1.61 1.63 13.38
C ASN A 99 0.97 2.91 13.96
N ALA A 100 1.30 4.07 13.42
CA ALA A 100 0.70 5.33 13.84
C ALA A 100 -0.78 5.43 13.42
N HIS A 101 -1.14 4.90 12.25
CA HIS A 101 -2.46 5.18 11.65
C HIS A 101 -3.39 3.95 11.57
N HIS A 102 -2.97 2.77 12.03
CA HIS A 102 -3.71 1.51 11.86
C HIS A 102 -5.12 1.50 12.45
N VAL A 103 -5.36 2.32 13.48
CA VAL A 103 -6.67 2.44 14.16
C VAL A 103 -7.71 3.15 13.29
N HIS A 104 -7.28 3.92 12.30
CA HIS A 104 -8.16 4.71 11.46
C HIS A 104 -8.84 3.88 10.37
N SER A 105 -10.00 4.36 9.91
CA SER A 105 -10.71 3.72 8.81
C SER A 105 -9.87 3.68 7.52
N PRO A 106 -10.14 2.77 6.58
CA PRO A 106 -9.43 2.74 5.31
C PRO A 106 -9.56 4.05 4.51
N VAL A 107 -10.69 4.76 4.64
CA VAL A 107 -10.91 6.07 4.00
C VAL A 107 -9.93 7.08 4.57
N THR A 108 -9.90 7.20 5.89
CA THR A 108 -9.03 8.13 6.60
C THR A 108 -7.56 7.82 6.35
N ARG A 109 -7.14 6.55 6.45
CA ARG A 109 -5.75 6.18 6.11
C ARG A 109 -5.38 6.56 4.68
N HIS A 110 -6.26 6.33 3.72
CA HIS A 110 -6.00 6.74 2.34
C HIS A 110 -5.88 8.26 2.22
N ALA A 111 -6.80 9.01 2.84
CA ALA A 111 -6.76 10.46 2.85
C ALA A 111 -5.46 11.00 3.46
N LEU A 112 -5.01 10.41 4.59
CA LEU A 112 -3.76 10.77 5.25
C LEU A 112 -2.55 10.52 4.35
N VAL A 113 -2.46 9.37 3.67
CA VAL A 113 -1.40 9.12 2.68
C VAL A 113 -1.36 10.23 1.63
N VAL A 114 -2.52 10.59 1.07
CA VAL A 114 -2.61 11.57 -0.01
C VAL A 114 -2.25 12.97 0.48
N LEU A 115 -2.82 13.41 1.60
CA LEU A 115 -2.69 14.77 2.10
C LEU A 115 -1.30 15.01 2.70
N GLU A 116 -0.74 14.06 3.43
CA GLU A 116 0.65 14.14 3.93
C GLU A 116 1.65 14.11 2.76
N SER A 117 1.39 13.34 1.69
CA SER A 117 2.25 13.34 0.49
C SER A 117 2.21 14.67 -0.27
N LEU A 118 1.13 15.43 -0.12
CA LEU A 118 0.96 16.76 -0.73
C LEU A 118 1.39 17.89 0.21
N ASP A 119 1.87 17.58 1.42
CA ASP A 119 2.17 18.57 2.47
C ASP A 119 0.97 19.48 2.78
N ALA A 120 -0.25 18.92 2.69
CA ALA A 120 -1.50 19.66 2.87
C ALA A 120 -2.01 19.66 4.32
N ILE A 121 -1.49 18.74 5.15
CA ILE A 121 -1.80 18.59 6.57
C ILE A 121 -0.53 18.20 7.33
N ASP A 122 -0.43 18.58 8.60
CA ASP A 122 0.62 18.16 9.52
C ASP A 122 -0.01 17.58 10.80
N LEU A 123 -0.05 16.25 10.92
CA LEU A 123 -0.63 15.57 12.08
C LEU A 123 0.14 15.78 13.39
N ALA A 124 1.30 16.44 13.40
CA ALA A 124 1.91 16.87 14.65
C ALA A 124 1.10 18.00 15.33
N PHE A 125 0.29 18.75 14.56
CA PHE A 125 -0.44 19.92 15.05
C PHE A 125 -1.92 19.96 14.64
N ASP A 126 -2.24 19.43 13.47
CA ASP A 126 -3.55 19.56 12.86
C ASP A 126 -4.51 18.49 13.37
N THR A 127 -5.70 18.94 13.77
CA THR A 127 -6.88 18.08 13.85
C THR A 127 -7.48 17.97 12.45
N PHE A 128 -7.70 16.75 11.98
CA PHE A 128 -8.23 16.48 10.66
C PHE A 128 -9.59 15.76 10.76
N VAL A 129 -10.53 16.11 9.88
CA VAL A 129 -11.84 15.43 9.81
C VAL A 129 -12.03 14.88 8.41
N CYS A 130 -12.35 13.59 8.32
CA CYS A 130 -12.45 12.86 7.06
C CYS A 130 -13.78 12.12 6.94
N ALA A 131 -14.34 12.14 5.74
CA ALA A 131 -15.45 11.28 5.36
C ALA A 131 -15.42 11.04 3.86
N LEU A 132 -15.98 9.90 3.44
CA LEU A 132 -16.20 9.60 2.04
C LEU A 132 -17.38 10.41 1.53
N LEU A 133 -17.17 11.14 0.43
CA LEU A 133 -18.24 11.89 -0.24
C LEU A 133 -19.20 10.95 -0.97
N ASP A 134 -18.65 10.00 -1.73
CA ASP A 134 -19.40 9.04 -2.54
C ASP A 134 -18.53 7.79 -2.79
N GLY A 135 -19.16 6.68 -3.13
CA GLY A 135 -18.52 5.38 -3.40
C GLY A 135 -18.55 4.40 -2.23
N GLU A 136 -17.97 3.22 -2.45
CA GLU A 136 -17.89 2.15 -1.46
C GLU A 136 -16.43 1.81 -1.13
N VAL A 137 -16.17 1.57 0.16
CA VAL A 137 -14.87 1.07 0.62
C VAL A 137 -14.88 -0.46 0.49
N GLY A 138 -14.07 -0.99 -0.41
CA GLY A 138 -13.89 -2.44 -0.53
C GLY A 138 -13.16 -3.02 0.68
N THR A 139 -13.90 -3.54 1.66
CA THR A 139 -13.34 -4.27 2.82
C THR A 139 -13.41 -5.78 2.70
N ARG A 140 -13.95 -6.32 1.59
CA ARG A 140 -14.00 -7.77 1.41
C ARG A 140 -12.60 -8.32 1.07
N PRO A 141 -12.04 -9.27 1.84
CA PRO A 141 -11.12 -10.21 1.23
C PRO A 141 -11.88 -10.84 0.07
N ALA A 142 -11.28 -10.92 -1.11
CA ALA A 142 -11.91 -11.54 -2.28
C ALA A 142 -12.13 -13.04 -2.02
N THR A 143 -13.16 -13.41 -1.25
CA THR A 143 -13.80 -14.70 -1.39
C THR A 143 -14.45 -14.67 -2.76
N ARG A 144 -13.74 -15.24 -3.73
CA ARG A 144 -14.27 -15.61 -5.05
C ARG A 144 -15.60 -16.34 -4.85
N SER A 145 -16.72 -15.63 -4.85
CA SER A 145 -17.97 -16.21 -5.31
C SER A 145 -17.84 -16.29 -6.83
N THR A 146 -17.28 -17.40 -7.29
CA THR A 146 -17.44 -17.79 -8.69
C THR A 146 -18.90 -18.17 -8.87
N THR A 147 -19.78 -17.18 -9.01
CA THR A 147 -21.08 -17.38 -9.63
C THR A 147 -20.94 -16.93 -11.07
N ARG A 148 -20.32 -17.78 -11.89
CA ARG A 148 -20.51 -17.72 -13.35
C ARG A 148 -21.98 -18.08 -13.59
N SER A 149 -22.88 -17.09 -13.56
CA SER A 149 -24.13 -17.23 -14.27
C SER A 149 -23.81 -16.99 -15.74
N TRP A 150 -23.58 -18.08 -16.47
CA TRP A 150 -23.76 -18.07 -17.92
C TRP A 150 -25.24 -17.72 -18.16
N ALA A 151 -25.51 -16.46 -18.49
CA ALA A 151 -26.81 -16.06 -18.97
C ALA A 151 -27.07 -16.87 -20.25
N ALA A 152 -28.05 -17.76 -20.18
CA ALA A 152 -28.59 -18.46 -21.33
C ALA A 152 -29.00 -17.43 -22.39
N SER A 153 -28.42 -17.56 -23.58
CA SER A 153 -28.76 -16.75 -24.74
C SER A 153 -30.27 -16.90 -25.04
N PRO A 154 -31.05 -15.81 -25.07
CA PRO A 154 -32.46 -15.92 -25.40
C PRO A 154 -32.61 -16.23 -26.88
N ARG A 155 -33.11 -17.44 -27.18
CA ARG A 155 -33.72 -17.79 -28.45
C ARG A 155 -34.73 -16.70 -28.83
N THR A 156 -34.42 -15.92 -29.85
CA THR A 156 -35.39 -15.12 -30.58
C THR A 156 -35.36 -15.59 -32.03
N GLY A 157 -36.37 -16.36 -32.39
CA GLY A 157 -36.68 -16.65 -33.77
C GLY A 157 -37.19 -15.38 -34.47
N THR A 158 -36.94 -15.29 -35.77
CA THR A 158 -37.96 -15.04 -36.80
C THR A 158 -37.28 -14.81 -38.16
N ARG A 159 -37.63 -15.64 -39.15
CA ARG A 159 -38.06 -15.28 -40.53
C ARG A 159 -37.63 -16.34 -41.56
N ARG A 160 -38.61 -17.08 -42.07
CA ARG A 160 -39.12 -16.99 -43.47
C ARG A 160 -40.09 -18.15 -43.72
N PRO A 161 -41.29 -17.90 -44.27
CA PRO A 161 -41.95 -18.91 -45.09
C PRO A 161 -41.33 -18.87 -46.49
N ALA A 162 -40.95 -20.04 -47.00
CA ALA A 162 -40.68 -20.26 -48.40
C ALA A 162 -41.85 -21.05 -49.00
N THR A 163 -42.26 -20.61 -50.20
CA THR A 163 -43.21 -21.19 -51.16
C THR A 163 -44.67 -21.28 -50.75
#